data_AF-A0A7K2N1G7-F1
#
_entry.id   AF-A0A7K2N1G7-F1
#
_cell.length_a   1.000
_cell.length_b   1.000
_cell.length_c   1.000
_cell.angle_alpha   90.00
_cell.angle_beta   90.00
_cell.angle_gamma   90.00
#
_symmetry.space_group_name_H-M   'P 1'
#
loop_
_entity.id
_entity.type
_entity.pdbx_description
1 polymer ?
#
loop_
_entity_poly.entity_id
_entity_poly.type
_entity_poly.pdbx_seq_one_letter_code
_entity_poly.pdbx_strand_id
1 'polypeptide(L)'
;WWGSVFLINLPIMALLLILGPRLLPESKDPHPGPFDILSAVMLTAAVLALVFGIKEVGKHGWDTASVAMLLGGALVATLFAVRQRRLRHPLIDITLFRSLPFTVAVFANIAGVFAMTGVLYFLPQYVQIVLGYSPLEAGLWALPLAVGAVLGALTVPAIARRLPVGWVIG
;
A
#
# COMPACT_ATOMS: atom_id res chain seq x y z
N TRP A 1 -5.12 -5.78 -29.50
CA TRP A 1 -5.69 -6.84 -28.64
C TRP A 1 -5.26 -6.55 -27.20
N TRP A 2 -6.18 -6.58 -26.22
CA TRP A 2 -5.86 -6.25 -24.81
C TRP A 2 -4.71 -7.08 -24.22
N GLY A 3 -4.55 -8.31 -24.70
CA GLY A 3 -3.49 -9.20 -24.23
C GLY A 3 -2.06 -8.77 -24.58
N SER A 4 -1.83 -7.91 -25.57
CA SER A 4 -0.47 -7.45 -25.91
C SER A 4 0.17 -6.61 -24.80
N VAL A 5 -0.66 -5.94 -23.99
CA VAL A 5 -0.22 -5.18 -22.80
C VAL A 5 0.32 -6.13 -21.71
N PHE A 6 -0.12 -7.39 -21.68
CA PHE A 6 0.42 -8.39 -20.75
C PHE A 6 1.68 -9.06 -21.32
N LEU A 7 1.74 -9.28 -22.63
CA LEU A 7 2.91 -9.85 -23.29
C LEU A 7 4.17 -9.00 -23.10
N ILE A 8 4.06 -7.68 -22.99
CA ILE A 8 5.22 -6.81 -22.73
C ILE A 8 5.83 -7.04 -21.33
N ASN A 9 5.03 -7.50 -20.37
CA ASN A 9 5.48 -7.79 -19.00
C ASN A 9 6.12 -9.19 -18.88
N LEU A 10 5.80 -10.11 -19.79
CA LEU A 10 6.32 -11.49 -19.75
C LEU A 10 7.86 -11.57 -19.78
N PRO A 11 8.58 -10.86 -20.67
CA PRO A 11 10.04 -10.89 -20.71
C PRO A 11 10.67 -10.42 -19.38
N ILE A 12 10.11 -9.36 -18.79
CA ILE A 12 10.57 -8.81 -17.52
C ILE A 12 10.35 -9.84 -16.40
N MET A 13 9.17 -10.47 -16.36
CA MET A 13 8.84 -11.49 -15.37
C MET A 13 9.72 -12.74 -15.51
N ALA A 14 9.96 -13.20 -16.74
CA ALA A 14 10.85 -14.33 -17.02
C ALA A 14 12.28 -14.02 -16.55
N LEU A 15 12.78 -12.81 -16.82
CA LEU A 15 14.09 -12.38 -16.34
C LEU A 15 14.18 -12.39 -14.81
N LEU A 16 13.16 -11.87 -14.12
CA LEU A 16 13.07 -11.88 -12.66
C LEU A 16 13.01 -13.31 -12.09
N LEU A 17 12.30 -14.24 -12.73
CA LEU A 17 12.25 -15.64 -12.30
C LEU A 17 13.60 -16.37 -12.49
N ILE A 18 14.37 -16.02 -13.52
CA ILE A 18 15.66 -16.64 -13.81
C ILE A 18 16.79 -16.05 -12.94
N LEU A 19 16.80 -14.72 -12.79
CA LEU A 19 17.86 -13.98 -12.07
C LEU A 19 17.55 -13.80 -10.59
N GLY A 20 16.29 -13.64 -10.22
CA GLY A 20 15.85 -13.35 -8.84
C GLY A 20 16.42 -14.32 -7.81
N PRO A 21 16.29 -15.64 -7.97
CA PRO A 21 16.86 -16.61 -7.02
C PRO A 21 18.39 -16.55 -6.87
N ARG A 22 19.10 -16.02 -7.87
CA ARG A 22 20.57 -15.88 -7.85
C ARG A 22 21.04 -14.53 -7.31
N LEU A 23 20.30 -13.46 -7.60
CA LEU A 23 20.69 -12.08 -7.28
C LEU A 23 20.06 -11.56 -5.99
N LEU A 24 18.92 -12.12 -5.56
CA LEU A 24 18.23 -11.70 -4.35
C LEU A 24 18.66 -12.62 -3.19
N PRO A 25 19.53 -12.15 -2.28
CA PRO A 25 19.85 -12.91 -1.08
C PRO A 25 18.57 -13.10 -0.27
N GLU A 26 18.26 -14.36 0.04
CA GLU A 26 17.05 -14.69 0.77
C GLU A 26 17.18 -14.25 2.23
N SER A 27 16.47 -13.20 2.62
CA SER A 27 16.41 -12.74 4.01
C SER A 27 15.53 -13.68 4.83
N LYS A 28 16.07 -14.84 5.23
CA LYS A 28 15.39 -15.77 6.14
C LYS A 28 15.60 -15.34 7.58
N ASP A 29 14.52 -15.24 8.33
CA ASP A 29 14.58 -15.21 9.78
C ASP A 29 15.07 -16.59 10.28
N PRO A 30 16.19 -16.68 11.02
CA PRO A 30 16.69 -17.96 11.53
C PRO A 30 15.75 -18.64 12.53
N HIS A 31 14.83 -17.90 13.17
CA HIS A 31 13.90 -18.43 14.18
C HIS A 31 12.49 -17.81 14.03
N PRO A 32 11.74 -18.17 12.98
CA PRO A 32 10.40 -17.64 12.79
C PRO A 32 9.50 -18.09 13.96
N GLY A 33 8.87 -17.13 14.63
CA GLY A 33 7.81 -17.40 15.59
C GLY A 33 6.60 -18.11 14.93
N PRO A 34 5.69 -18.70 15.72
CA PRO A 34 4.51 -19.36 15.17
C PRO A 34 3.64 -18.35 14.40
N PHE A 35 3.22 -18.72 13.19
CA PHE A 35 2.40 -17.85 12.34
C PHE A 35 0.96 -17.75 12.89
N ASP A 36 0.52 -16.54 13.27
CA ASP A 36 -0.82 -16.30 13.79
C ASP A 36 -1.84 -16.16 12.65
N ILE A 37 -2.30 -17.29 12.13
CA ILE A 37 -3.33 -17.38 11.08
C ILE A 37 -4.60 -16.62 11.48
N LEU A 38 -5.02 -16.73 12.75
CA LEU A 38 -6.24 -16.08 13.21
C LEU A 38 -6.11 -14.56 13.11
N SER A 39 -4.99 -14.00 13.56
CA SER A 39 -4.75 -12.56 13.44
C SER A 39 -4.63 -12.11 11.98
N ALA A 40 -4.04 -12.93 11.10
CA ALA A 40 -4.04 -12.66 9.66
C ALA A 40 -5.47 -12.60 9.10
N VAL A 41 -6.31 -13.58 9.41
CA VAL A 41 -7.72 -13.63 8.98
C VAL A 41 -8.50 -12.44 9.54
N MET A 42 -8.32 -12.08 10.81
CA MET A 42 -8.98 -10.92 11.41
C MET A 42 -8.58 -9.62 10.72
N LEU A 43 -7.29 -9.41 10.44
CA LEU A 43 -6.82 -8.23 9.72
C LEU A 43 -7.39 -8.16 8.31
N THR A 44 -7.35 -9.27 7.57
CA THR A 44 -7.93 -9.36 6.23
C THR A 44 -9.44 -9.07 6.25
N ALA A 45 -10.19 -9.70 7.15
CA ALA A 45 -11.63 -9.49 7.28
C ALA A 45 -11.98 -8.04 7.64
N ALA A 46 -11.24 -7.43 8.57
CA ALA A 46 -11.43 -6.04 8.95
C ALA A 46 -11.19 -5.08 7.77
N VAL A 47 -10.07 -5.25 7.05
CA VAL A 47 -9.74 -4.42 5.90
C VAL A 47 -10.77 -4.58 4.78
N LEU A 48 -11.16 -5.81 4.46
CA LEU A 48 -12.17 -6.07 3.43
C LEU A 48 -13.53 -5.46 3.78
N ALA A 49 -14.00 -5.63 5.02
CA ALA A 49 -15.28 -5.07 5.47
C ALA A 49 -15.27 -3.54 5.43
N LEU A 50 -14.19 -2.90 5.88
CA LEU A 50 -14.05 -1.44 5.85
C LEU A 50 -13.99 -0.90 4.43
N VAL A 51 -13.15 -1.48 3.55
CA VAL A 51 -13.02 -1.05 2.16
C VAL A 51 -14.32 -1.28 1.39
N PHE A 52 -14.97 -2.42 1.60
CA PHE A 52 -16.27 -2.71 1.00
C PHE A 52 -17.33 -1.72 1.47
N GLY A 53 -17.43 -1.48 2.79
CA GLY A 53 -18.35 -0.52 3.36
C GLY A 53 -18.15 0.89 2.81
N ILE A 54 -16.91 1.40 2.74
CA ILE A 54 -16.60 2.71 2.15
C ILE A 54 -17.05 2.78 0.68
N LYS A 55 -16.76 1.73 -0.09
CA LYS A 55 -17.13 1.65 -1.50
C LYS A 55 -18.65 1.65 -1.68
N GLU A 56 -19.37 0.96 -0.81
CA GLU A 56 -20.82 0.85 -0.86
C GLU A 56 -21.50 2.15 -0.44
N VAL A 57 -20.98 2.85 0.58
CA VAL A 57 -21.40 4.22 0.93
C VAL A 57 -21.26 5.16 -0.26
N GLY A 58 -20.15 5.07 -1.00
CA GLY A 58 -19.93 5.89 -2.18
C GLY A 58 -20.89 5.61 -3.35
N LYS A 59 -21.46 4.41 -3.44
CA LYS A 59 -22.38 4.00 -4.51
C LYS A 59 -23.85 4.19 -4.18
N HIS A 60 -24.25 3.79 -2.97
CA HIS A 60 -25.64 3.68 -2.57
C HIS A 60 -25.99 4.61 -1.39
N GLY A 61 -25.02 5.38 -0.87
CA GLY A 61 -25.20 6.22 0.30
C GLY A 61 -25.13 5.41 1.61
N TRP A 62 -25.53 6.05 2.71
CA TRP A 62 -25.46 5.46 4.05
C TRP A 62 -26.61 4.47 4.30
N ASP A 63 -26.61 3.34 3.62
CA ASP A 63 -27.59 2.28 3.82
C ASP A 63 -27.21 1.34 5.00
N THR A 64 -28.16 0.51 5.42
CA THR A 64 -27.99 -0.38 6.58
C THR A 64 -26.84 -1.37 6.37
N ALA A 65 -26.66 -1.88 5.14
CA ALA A 65 -25.62 -2.85 4.82
C ALA A 65 -24.22 -2.22 4.90
N SER A 66 -24.04 -1.02 4.34
CA SER A 66 -22.77 -0.29 4.37
C SER A 66 -22.37 0.07 5.80
N VAL A 67 -23.31 0.59 6.58
CA VAL A 67 -23.08 0.92 8.00
C VAL A 67 -22.74 -0.33 8.80
N ALA A 68 -23.45 -1.45 8.59
CA ALA A 68 -23.15 -2.71 9.26
C ALA A 68 -21.75 -3.24 8.91
N MET A 69 -21.32 -3.13 7.65
CA MET A 69 -19.98 -3.52 7.22
C MET A 69 -18.89 -2.63 7.84
N LEU A 70 -19.12 -1.31 7.90
CA LEU A 70 -18.19 -0.38 8.54
C LEU A 70 -18.05 -0.64 10.05
N LEU A 71 -19.17 -0.78 10.75
CA LEU A 71 -19.17 -1.05 12.19
C LEU A 71 -18.60 -2.44 12.51
N GLY A 72 -18.96 -3.46 11.71
CA GLY A 72 -18.42 -4.81 11.83
C GLY A 72 -16.91 -4.85 11.57
N GLY A 73 -16.44 -4.19 10.51
CA GLY A 73 -15.02 -4.08 10.20
C GLY A 73 -14.24 -3.35 11.31
N ALA A 74 -14.77 -2.23 11.81
CA ALA A 74 -14.18 -1.48 12.93
C ALA A 74 -14.14 -2.30 14.22
N LEU A 75 -15.18 -3.10 14.50
CA LEU A 75 -15.21 -4.02 15.62
C LEU A 75 -14.12 -5.08 15.50
N VAL A 76 -14.01 -5.75 14.35
CA VAL A 76 -12.97 -6.78 14.11
C VAL A 76 -11.57 -6.17 14.18
N ALA A 77 -11.35 -4.97 13.64
CA ALA A 77 -10.08 -4.25 13.75
C ALA A 77 -9.72 -3.95 15.22
N THR A 78 -10.71 -3.55 16.02
CA THR A 78 -10.52 -3.29 17.45
C THR A 78 -10.18 -4.57 18.21
N LEU A 79 -10.90 -5.66 17.94
CA LEU A 79 -10.62 -6.97 18.53
C LEU A 79 -9.23 -7.48 18.14
N PHE A 80 -8.83 -7.31 16.88
CA PHE A 80 -7.48 -7.60 16.41
C PHE A 80 -6.47 -6.77 17.21
N ALA A 81 -6.72 -5.48 17.41
CA ALA A 81 -5.80 -4.62 18.13
C ALA A 81 -5.63 -5.01 19.60
N VAL A 82 -6.73 -5.35 20.28
CA VAL A 82 -6.69 -5.85 21.65
C VAL A 82 -5.95 -7.19 21.73
N ARG A 83 -6.16 -8.08 20.75
CA ARG A 83 -5.48 -9.39 20.68
C ARG A 83 -3.97 -9.22 20.50
N GLN A 84 -3.55 -8.39 19.55
CA GLN A 84 -2.12 -8.15 19.27
C GLN A 84 -1.36 -7.63 20.49
N ARG A 85 -1.99 -6.78 21.33
CA ARG A 85 -1.38 -6.32 22.58
C ARG A 85 -1.13 -7.42 23.61
N ARG A 86 -1.79 -8.58 23.51
CA ARG A 86 -1.67 -9.71 24.44
C ARG A 86 -0.78 -10.84 23.93
N LEU A 87 -0.43 -10.84 22.65
CA LEU A 87 0.39 -11.89 22.05
C LEU A 87 1.87 -11.71 22.40
N ARG A 88 2.57 -12.82 22.63
CA ARG A 88 4.03 -12.83 22.84
C ARG A 88 4.81 -12.51 21.57
N HIS A 89 4.26 -12.91 20.41
CA HIS A 89 4.80 -12.63 19.08
C HIS A 89 3.71 -11.96 18.24
N PRO A 90 3.47 -10.65 18.43
CA PRO A 90 2.48 -9.92 17.64
C PRO A 90 2.94 -9.79 16.18
N LEU A 91 1.98 -9.86 15.25
CA LEU A 91 2.20 -9.54 13.85
C LEU A 91 2.52 -8.05 13.65
N ILE A 92 1.88 -7.20 14.46
CA ILE A 92 2.08 -5.75 14.44
C ILE A 92 2.19 -5.29 15.89
N ASP A 93 3.29 -4.63 16.24
CA ASP A 93 3.42 -3.99 17.54
C ASP A 93 2.60 -2.69 17.59
N ILE A 94 1.42 -2.79 18.18
CA ILE A 94 0.46 -1.68 18.29
C ILE A 94 0.94 -0.62 19.27
N THR A 95 1.92 -0.92 20.14
CA THR A 95 2.46 0.06 21.06
C THR A 95 3.26 1.16 20.35
N LEU A 96 3.75 0.89 19.13
CA LEU A 96 4.42 1.88 18.27
C LEU A 96 3.51 3.07 17.95
N PHE A 97 2.19 2.86 17.82
CA PHE A 97 1.23 3.95 17.58
C PHE A 97 1.05 4.90 18.77
N ARG A 98 1.62 4.59 19.93
CA ARG A 98 1.69 5.54 21.05
C ARG A 98 2.76 6.63 20.81
N SER A 99 3.73 6.37 19.94
CA SER A 99 4.71 7.36 19.50
C SER A 99 4.06 8.29 18.48
N LEU A 100 3.99 9.58 18.80
CA LEU A 100 3.46 10.58 17.88
C LEU A 100 4.25 10.61 16.55
N PRO A 101 5.60 10.65 16.56
CA PRO A 101 6.36 10.61 15.31
C PRO A 101 6.08 9.37 14.46
N PHE A 102 5.93 8.19 15.07
CA PHE A 102 5.59 6.97 14.34
C PHE A 102 4.21 7.07 13.70
N THR A 103 3.21 7.50 14.47
CA THR A 103 1.84 7.66 13.99
C THR A 103 1.76 8.69 12.87
N VAL A 104 2.43 9.84 13.02
CA VAL A 104 2.51 10.88 11.97
C VAL A 104 3.19 10.32 10.72
N ALA A 105 4.29 9.58 10.85
CA ALA A 105 4.96 8.96 9.71
C ALA A 105 4.04 7.98 8.96
N VAL A 106 3.26 7.16 9.68
CA VAL A 106 2.30 6.24 9.08
C VAL A 106 1.18 7.00 8.36
N PHE A 107 0.58 8.02 8.99
CA PHE A 107 -0.46 8.82 8.34
C PHE A 107 0.06 9.62 7.15
N ALA A 108 1.27 10.17 7.23
CA ALA A 108 1.92 10.83 6.12
C ALA A 108 2.18 9.87 4.96
N ASN A 109 2.57 8.62 5.26
CA ASN A 109 2.71 7.58 4.24
C ASN A 109 1.36 7.25 3.59
N ILE A 110 0.30 7.05 4.38
CA ILE A 110 -1.06 6.81 3.88
C ILE A 110 -1.51 7.96 2.98
N ALA A 111 -1.36 9.21 3.42
CA ALA A 111 -1.72 10.39 2.64
C ALA A 111 -0.90 10.48 1.34
N GLY A 112 0.40 10.20 1.39
CA GLY A 112 1.27 10.18 0.23
C GLY A 112 0.85 9.12 -0.80
N VAL A 113 0.60 7.88 -0.35
CA VAL A 113 0.13 6.79 -1.22
C VAL A 113 -1.26 7.09 -1.78
N PHE A 114 -2.16 7.66 -0.97
CA PHE A 114 -3.49 8.05 -1.40
C PHE A 114 -3.43 9.13 -2.51
N ALA A 115 -2.65 10.19 -2.29
CA ALA A 115 -2.45 11.25 -3.27
C ALA A 115 -1.83 10.71 -4.57
N MET A 116 -0.78 9.89 -4.45
CA MET A 116 -0.10 9.27 -5.60
C MET A 116 -1.06 8.38 -6.41
N THR A 117 -1.83 7.54 -5.73
CA THR A 117 -2.82 6.65 -6.38
C THR A 117 -3.94 7.46 -7.03
N GLY A 118 -4.41 8.51 -6.37
CA GLY A 118 -5.40 9.44 -6.91
C GLY A 118 -4.91 10.08 -8.21
N VAL A 119 -3.68 10.60 -8.24
CA VAL A 119 -3.07 11.16 -9.46
C VAL A 119 -2.97 10.10 -10.55
N LEU A 120 -2.50 8.90 -10.24
CA LEU A 120 -2.40 7.81 -11.23
C LEU A 120 -3.76 7.39 -11.81
N TYR A 121 -4.84 7.54 -11.06
CA TYR A 121 -6.19 7.24 -11.51
C TYR A 121 -6.79 8.39 -12.34
N PHE A 122 -6.73 9.62 -11.82
CA PHE A 122 -7.42 10.78 -12.41
C PHE A 122 -6.63 11.45 -13.54
N LEU A 123 -5.29 11.42 -13.52
CA LEU A 123 -4.48 12.09 -14.56
C LEU A 123 -4.74 11.52 -15.96
N PRO A 124 -4.70 10.18 -16.18
CA PRO A 124 -5.01 9.63 -17.50
C PRO A 124 -6.45 9.92 -17.91
N GLN A 125 -7.40 9.91 -16.97
CA GLN A 125 -8.79 10.24 -17.23
C GLN A 125 -8.94 11.70 -17.68
N TYR A 126 -8.32 12.64 -16.97
CA TYR A 126 -8.34 14.06 -17.32
C TYR A 126 -7.74 14.31 -18.70
N VAL A 127 -6.55 13.78 -18.95
CA VAL A 127 -5.81 14.01 -20.20
C VAL A 127 -6.53 13.38 -21.40
N GLN A 128 -7.14 12.20 -21.24
CA GLN A 128 -7.85 11.54 -22.35
C GLN A 128 -9.27 12.09 -22.55
N ILE A 129 -10.03 12.27 -21.47
CA ILE A 129 -11.47 12.62 -21.55
C ILE A 129 -11.68 14.12 -21.69
N VAL A 130 -10.88 14.94 -20.98
CA VAL A 130 -11.04 16.41 -20.97
C VAL A 130 -10.16 17.06 -22.02
N LEU A 131 -8.87 16.67 -22.11
CA LEU A 131 -7.94 17.24 -23.10
C LEU A 131 -7.98 16.54 -24.46
N GLY A 132 -8.66 15.40 -24.57
CA GLY A 132 -8.85 14.69 -25.83
C GLY A 132 -7.59 13.99 -26.36
N TYR A 133 -6.56 13.79 -25.53
CA TYR A 133 -5.32 13.15 -25.96
C TYR A 133 -5.51 11.65 -26.17
N SER A 134 -4.70 11.09 -27.07
CA SER A 134 -4.66 9.66 -27.29
C SER A 134 -4.12 8.91 -26.05
N PRO A 135 -4.43 7.61 -25.91
CA PRO A 135 -3.88 6.79 -24.83
C PRO A 135 -2.35 6.76 -24.78
N LEU A 136 -1.69 6.86 -25.95
CA LEU A 136 -0.23 6.90 -26.03
C LEU A 136 0.32 8.19 -25.43
N GLU A 137 -0.26 9.33 -25.78
CA GLU A 137 0.13 10.64 -25.24
C GLU A 137 -0.10 10.69 -23.73
N ALA A 138 -1.24 10.19 -23.24
CA ALA A 138 -1.49 10.07 -21.81
C ALA A 138 -0.44 9.20 -21.09
N GLY A 139 0.03 8.13 -21.73
CA GLY A 139 1.14 7.31 -21.23
C GLY A 139 2.47 8.06 -21.18
N LEU A 140 2.76 8.90 -22.19
CA LEU A 140 3.96 9.75 -22.20
C LEU A 140 3.92 10.80 -21.07
N TRP A 141 2.74 11.34 -20.77
CA TRP A 141 2.53 12.24 -19.62
C TRP A 141 2.75 11.58 -18.25
N ALA A 142 2.74 10.25 -18.18
CA ALA A 142 3.09 9.51 -16.97
C ALA A 142 4.60 9.31 -16.79
N LEU A 143 5.43 9.56 -17.82
CA LEU A 143 6.88 9.38 -17.73
C LEU A 143 7.56 10.26 -16.66
N PRO A 144 7.24 11.56 -16.51
CA PRO A 144 7.84 12.38 -15.46
C PRO A 144 7.59 11.82 -14.06
N LEU A 145 6.38 11.28 -13.81
CA LEU A 145 6.03 10.60 -12.57
C LEU A 145 6.89 9.34 -12.35
N ALA A 146 7.03 8.50 -13.38
CA ALA A 146 7.85 7.30 -13.31
C ALA A 146 9.33 7.62 -13.06
N VAL A 147 9.88 8.62 -13.75
CA VAL A 147 11.26 9.08 -13.57
C VAL A 147 11.46 9.63 -12.16
N GLY A 148 10.53 10.45 -11.65
CA GLY A 148 10.56 10.94 -10.28
C GLY A 148 10.56 9.82 -9.25
N ALA A 149 9.76 8.78 -9.45
CA ALA A 149 9.72 7.61 -8.57
C ALA A 149 11.05 6.83 -8.58
N VAL A 150 11.64 6.60 -9.75
CA VAL A 150 12.95 5.92 -9.88
C VAL A 150 14.06 6.73 -9.21
N LEU A 151 14.13 8.03 -9.49
CA LEU A 151 15.12 8.92 -8.87
C LEU A 151 14.93 8.96 -7.35
N GLY A 152 13.70 9.04 -6.86
CA GLY A 152 13.39 8.96 -5.44
C GLY A 152 13.89 7.65 -4.82
N ALA A 153 13.55 6.50 -5.42
CA ALA A 153 13.99 5.19 -4.93
C ALA A 153 15.52 5.05 -4.86
N LEU A 154 16.26 5.62 -5.82
CA LEU A 154 17.71 5.57 -5.86
C LEU A 154 18.38 6.56 -4.89
N THR A 155 17.78 7.73 -4.68
CA THR A 155 18.39 8.82 -3.91
C THR A 155 18.01 8.81 -2.43
N VAL A 156 16.80 8.36 -2.07
CA VAL A 156 16.31 8.33 -0.68
C VAL A 156 17.24 7.54 0.25
N PRO A 157 17.72 6.33 -0.09
CA PRO A 157 18.64 5.59 0.79
C PRO A 157 20.00 6.28 1.00
N ALA A 158 20.45 7.07 0.02
CA ALA A 158 21.71 7.82 0.12
C ALA A 158 21.52 9.08 0.98
N ILE A 159 20.38 9.76 0.84
CA ILE A 159 20.01 10.94 1.63
C ILE A 159 19.73 10.56 3.08
N ALA A 160 18.98 9.48 3.31
CA ALA A 160 18.63 8.99 4.66
C ALA A 160 19.86 8.61 5.49
N ARG A 161 20.96 8.15 4.86
CA ARG A 161 22.22 7.88 5.55
C ARG A 161 22.98 9.13 5.99
N ARG A 162 22.69 10.29 5.38
CA ARG A 162 23.34 11.57 5.67
C ARG A 162 22.51 12.47 6.59
N LEU A 163 21.23 12.18 6.75
CA LEU A 163 20.35 12.90 7.66
C LEU A 163 20.35 12.22 9.04
N PRO A 164 20.67 12.94 10.13
CA PRO A 164 20.54 12.38 11.47
C PRO A 164 19.06 12.07 11.76
N VAL A 165 18.80 10.89 12.32
CA VAL A 165 17.46 10.35 12.62
C VAL A 165 16.58 11.32 13.43
N GLY A 166 17.19 12.26 14.17
CA GLY A 166 16.49 13.30 14.94
C GLY A 166 15.72 14.35 14.13
N TRP A 167 15.93 14.46 12.81
CA TRP A 167 15.15 15.38 11.95
C TRP A 167 14.02 14.69 11.17
N VAL A 168 13.99 13.35 11.14
CA VAL A 168 13.00 12.56 10.39
C VAL A 168 11.84 12.10 11.29
N ILE A 169 12.03 12.13 12.61
CA ILE A 169 11.11 11.61 13.63
C ILE A 169 10.80 12.71 14.65
N GLY A 170 10.61 13.95 14.18
CA GLY A 170 10.14 15.06 15.00
C GLY A 170 8.77 14.76 15.62
#